data_AF-A0A1X1RNM8-F1
#
_entry.id   AF-A0A1X1RNM8-F1
#
_cell.length_a   1.000
_cell.length_b   1.000
_cell.length_c   1.000
_cell.angle_alpha   90.00
_cell.angle_beta   90.00
_cell.angle_gamma   90.00
#
_symmetry.space_group_name_H-M   'P 1'
#
loop_
_entity.id
_entity.type
_entity.pdbx_description
1 polymer ?
#
loop_
_entity_poly.entity_id
_entity_poly.type
_entity_poly.pdbx_seq_one_letter_code
_entity_poly.pdbx_strand_id
1 'polypeptide(L)'
;MGTASATHGGTTALTEPATAAELLRLLHVEHEPVAKQWPVITEWLTDHKATISLRCSLRANGYGYLLRKARQGAPPIGSITAPTHHP
;
A
#
# COMPACT_ATOMS: atom_id res chain seq x y z
N MET A 1 -4.12 24.44 -26.85
CA MET A 1 -4.70 25.09 -25.64
C MET A 1 -6.12 24.55 -25.45
N GLY A 2 -6.51 24.27 -24.19
CA GLY A 2 -7.83 23.79 -23.79
C GLY A 2 -7.84 22.35 -23.25
N THR A 3 -7.10 22.04 -22.18
CA THR A 3 -7.62 21.83 -20.81
C THR A 3 -8.82 20.89 -20.71
N ALA A 4 -8.54 19.58 -20.58
CA ALA A 4 -9.50 18.65 -20.01
C ALA A 4 -9.53 18.87 -18.49
N SER A 5 -10.53 19.62 -18.04
CA SER A 5 -10.96 19.65 -16.64
C SER A 5 -11.46 18.25 -16.27
N ALA A 6 -10.70 17.54 -15.46
CA ALA A 6 -11.23 16.40 -14.72
C ALA A 6 -11.79 16.94 -13.40
N THR A 7 -13.11 16.96 -13.36
CA THR A 7 -14.03 17.35 -12.30
C THR A 7 -13.58 17.04 -10.87
N HIS A 8 -13.82 18.03 -10.02
CA HIS A 8 -13.70 18.08 -8.58
C HIS A 8 -14.79 17.26 -7.89
N GLY A 9 -14.44 16.59 -6.78
CA GLY A 9 -15.34 16.29 -5.67
C GLY A 9 -16.48 15.30 -5.94
N GLY A 10 -16.28 14.04 -5.59
CA GLY A 10 -17.35 13.07 -5.41
C GLY A 10 -17.03 12.18 -4.22
N THR A 11 -17.78 12.34 -3.15
CA THR A 11 -17.90 11.42 -2.01
C THR A 11 -17.78 9.96 -2.45
N THR A 12 -16.73 9.25 -2.05
CA THR A 12 -16.64 7.81 -2.30
C THR A 12 -16.53 7.06 -1.00
N ALA A 13 -17.51 6.19 -0.78
CA ALA A 13 -17.45 5.07 0.16
C ALA A 13 -16.04 4.50 0.26
N LEU A 14 -15.68 3.97 1.44
CA LEU A 14 -14.44 3.24 1.77
C LEU A 14 -14.17 2.09 0.78
N THR A 15 -13.81 2.45 -0.45
CA THR A 15 -13.60 1.53 -1.56
C THR A 15 -12.11 1.30 -1.61
N GLU A 16 -11.71 0.03 -1.51
CA GLU A 16 -10.30 -0.33 -1.59
C GLU A 16 -9.66 0.30 -2.84
N PRO A 17 -8.52 0.99 -2.70
CA PRO A 17 -7.89 1.66 -3.84
C PRO A 17 -7.51 0.63 -4.90
N ALA A 18 -7.91 0.86 -6.15
CA ALA A 18 -7.57 0.01 -7.28
C ALA A 18 -6.28 0.46 -7.97
N THR A 19 -5.87 1.72 -7.78
CA THR A 19 -4.68 2.30 -8.42
C THR A 19 -3.75 2.99 -7.42
N ALA A 20 -2.48 3.19 -7.83
CA ALA A 20 -1.50 3.92 -7.02
C ALA A 20 -1.95 5.37 -6.75
N ALA A 21 -2.55 6.05 -7.73
CA ALA A 21 -3.03 7.42 -7.56
C ALA A 21 -4.19 7.51 -6.56
N GLU A 22 -5.12 6.56 -6.58
CA GLU A 22 -6.20 6.47 -5.58
C GLU A 22 -5.64 6.22 -4.18
N LEU A 23 -4.67 5.29 -4.06
CA LEU A 23 -4.01 5.04 -2.79
C LEU A 23 -3.30 6.29 -2.26
N LEU A 24 -2.57 7.02 -3.11
CA LEU A 24 -1.86 8.23 -2.70
C LEU A 24 -2.81 9.32 -2.20
N ARG A 25 -3.97 9.50 -2.87
CA ARG A 25 -5.02 10.43 -2.44
C ARG A 25 -5.66 9.99 -1.12
N LEU A 26 -5.94 8.70 -0.97
CA LEU A 26 -6.47 8.14 0.28
C LEU A 26 -5.49 8.40 1.45
N LEU A 27 -4.20 8.30 1.18
CA LEU A 27 -3.13 8.56 2.15
C LEU A 27 -2.75 10.05 2.26
N HIS A 28 -3.35 10.94 1.47
CA HIS A 28 -3.07 12.39 1.43
C HIS A 28 -1.59 12.73 1.17
N VAL A 29 -0.90 11.94 0.33
CA VAL A 29 0.52 12.10 -0.01
C VAL A 29 0.78 12.16 -1.52
N GLU A 30 -0.26 12.37 -2.32
CA GLU A 30 -0.18 12.40 -3.79
C GLU A 30 0.73 13.50 -4.36
N HIS A 31 0.94 14.57 -3.61
CA HIS A 31 1.81 15.68 -3.98
C HIS A 31 3.19 15.63 -3.29
N GLU A 32 3.41 14.66 -2.41
CA GLU A 32 4.68 14.52 -1.69
C GLU A 32 5.75 13.82 -2.54
N PRO A 33 7.04 14.07 -2.30
CA PRO A 33 8.11 13.31 -2.93
C PRO A 33 8.03 11.82 -2.58
N VAL A 34 8.49 10.97 -3.50
CA VAL A 34 8.47 9.50 -3.36
C VAL A 34 9.08 9.00 -2.04
N ALA A 35 10.12 9.68 -1.54
CA ALA A 35 10.76 9.37 -0.27
C ALA A 35 9.79 9.45 0.94
N LYS A 36 8.81 10.35 0.90
CA LYS A 36 7.76 10.48 1.92
C LYS A 36 6.55 9.60 1.65
N GLN A 37 6.25 9.29 0.39
CA GLN A 37 5.17 8.37 0.03
C GLN A 37 5.49 6.92 0.44
N TRP A 38 6.75 6.51 0.32
CA TRP A 38 7.23 5.15 0.64
C TRP A 38 6.85 4.62 2.02
N PRO A 39 7.18 5.31 3.14
CA PRO A 39 6.85 4.82 4.47
C PRO A 39 5.33 4.66 4.66
N VAL A 40 4.54 5.63 4.19
CA VAL A 40 3.08 5.62 4.36
C VAL A 40 2.42 4.48 3.55
N ILE A 41 2.86 4.26 2.30
CA ILE A 41 2.40 3.10 1.52
C ILE A 41 2.81 1.78 2.19
N THR A 42 4.01 1.71 2.76
CA THR A 42 4.51 0.50 3.44
C THR A 42 3.68 0.17 4.68
N GLU A 43 3.38 1.18 5.50
CA GLU A 43 2.52 1.05 6.66
C GLU A 43 1.12 0.58 6.25
N TRP A 44 0.51 1.23 5.26
CA TRP A 44 -0.81 0.84 4.75
C TRP A 44 -0.85 -0.63 4.26
N LEU A 45 0.19 -1.08 3.56
CA LEU A 45 0.32 -2.47 3.08
C LEU A 45 0.54 -3.51 4.20
N THR A 46 0.83 -3.07 5.43
CA THR A 46 0.94 -3.96 6.59
C THR A 46 -0.45 -4.35 7.09
N ASP A 47 -1.38 -3.38 7.10
CA ASP A 47 -2.74 -3.58 7.60
C ASP A 47 -3.72 -4.01 6.48
N HIS A 48 -3.38 -3.77 5.22
CA HIS A 48 -4.27 -3.97 4.08
C HIS A 48 -3.67 -4.88 3.02
N LYS A 49 -4.50 -5.80 2.50
CA LYS A 49 -4.13 -6.65 1.38
C LYS A 49 -4.40 -5.94 0.06
N ALA A 50 -3.34 -5.53 -0.63
CA ALA A 50 -3.48 -4.92 -1.96
C ALA A 50 -4.15 -5.87 -2.97
N THR A 51 -5.20 -5.37 -3.63
CA THR A 51 -5.89 -6.06 -4.74
C THR A 51 -4.93 -6.33 -5.91
N ILE A 52 -5.30 -7.20 -6.84
CA ILE A 52 -4.46 -7.49 -8.02
C ILE A 52 -4.25 -6.20 -8.84
N SER A 53 -5.31 -5.42 -9.04
CA SER A 53 -5.27 -4.14 -9.76
C SER A 53 -4.29 -3.17 -9.09
N LEU A 54 -4.39 -3.01 -7.76
CA LEU A 54 -3.50 -2.13 -7.01
C LEU A 54 -2.05 -2.58 -7.10
N ARG A 55 -1.79 -3.90 -6.99
CA ARG A 55 -0.43 -4.46 -7.15
C ARG A 55 0.16 -4.20 -8.53
N CYS A 56 -0.62 -4.37 -9.60
CA CYS A 56 -0.18 -4.06 -10.95
C CYS A 56 0.14 -2.57 -11.10
N SER A 57 -0.75 -1.70 -10.60
CA SER A 57 -0.57 -0.25 -10.65
C SER A 57 0.66 0.20 -9.86
N LEU A 58 0.84 -0.26 -8.62
CA LEU A 58 2.00 0.04 -7.79
C LEU A 58 3.31 -0.41 -8.45
N ARG A 59 3.32 -1.59 -9.09
CA ARG A 59 4.50 -2.08 -9.82
C ARG A 59 4.83 -1.19 -11.02
N ALA A 60 3.83 -0.78 -11.80
CA ALA A 60 4.01 0.09 -12.96
C ALA A 60 4.51 1.50 -12.58
N ASN A 61 4.16 1.97 -11.37
CA ASN A 61 4.56 3.28 -10.86
C ASN A 61 5.84 3.26 -10.00
N GLY A 62 6.60 2.17 -10.01
CA GLY A 62 7.90 2.09 -9.32
C GLY A 62 7.86 1.65 -7.86
N TYR A 63 6.69 1.37 -7.28
CA TYR A 63 6.54 0.84 -5.92
C TYR A 63 6.63 -0.68 -5.82
N GLY A 64 7.08 -1.37 -6.88
CA GLY A 64 7.16 -2.84 -6.92
C GLY A 64 8.02 -3.45 -5.81
N TYR A 65 9.03 -2.73 -5.34
CA TYR A 65 9.86 -3.16 -4.20
C TYR A 65 9.06 -3.24 -2.90
N LEU A 66 8.13 -2.32 -2.66
CA LEU A 66 7.29 -2.29 -1.46
C LEU A 66 6.38 -3.53 -1.39
N LEU A 67 5.84 -3.96 -2.52
CA LEU A 67 5.04 -5.19 -2.62
C LEU A 67 5.85 -6.44 -2.26
N ARG A 68 7.13 -6.48 -2.66
CA ARG A 68 8.02 -7.58 -2.28
C ARG A 68 8.28 -7.59 -0.78
N LYS A 69 8.52 -6.43 -0.18
CA LYS A 69 8.75 -6.28 1.26
C LYS A 69 7.51 -6.66 2.07
N ALA A 70 6.33 -6.18 1.68
CA ALA A 70 5.06 -6.52 2.34
C ALA A 70 4.76 -8.03 2.32
N ARG A 71 5.12 -8.73 1.24
CA ARG A 71 5.00 -10.20 1.16
C ARG A 71 5.98 -10.94 2.07
N GLN A 72 7.14 -10.35 2.36
CA GLN A 72 8.21 -10.95 3.17
C GLN A 72 8.09 -10.57 4.66
N GLY A 73 7.30 -9.55 4.98
CA GLY A 73 7.07 -9.08 6.35
C GLY A 73 6.04 -9.88 7.14
N ALA A 74 5.41 -10.91 6.57
CA ALA A 74 4.69 -11.90 7.36
C ALA A 74 5.71 -12.64 8.25
N PRO A 75 5.47 -12.78 9.57
CA PRO A 75 6.43 -13.41 10.47
C PRO A 75 6.79 -14.80 9.94
N PRO A 76 8.07 -15.24 10.06
CA PRO A 76 8.42 -16.60 9.72
C PRO A 76 7.55 -17.54 10.54
N ILE A 77 6.86 -18.47 9.89
CA ILE A 77 6.22 -19.61 10.56
C ILE A 77 7.35 -20.36 11.27
N GLY A 78 7.52 -20.05 12.56
CA GLY A 78 8.71 -20.44 13.31
C GLY A 78 8.75 -19.97 14.75
N SER A 79 7.69 -19.37 15.30
CA SER A 79 7.49 -19.35 16.76
C SER A 79 7.10 -20.76 17.21
N ILE A 80 8.05 -21.69 17.12
CA ILE A 80 7.99 -22.94 17.85
C ILE A 80 8.16 -22.53 19.30
N THR A 81 7.04 -22.44 20.02
CA THR A 81 7.02 -22.33 21.48
C THR A 81 7.87 -23.47 22.02
N ALA A 82 9.05 -23.16 22.55
CA ALA A 82 9.83 -24.13 23.29
C ALA A 82 8.96 -24.59 24.48
N PRO A 83 8.72 -25.90 24.66
CA PRO A 83 8.03 -26.35 25.86
C PRO A 83 8.97 -26.09 27.05
N THR A 84 8.56 -25.17 27.92
CA THR A 84 9.20 -24.93 29.20
C THR A 84 9.11 -26.22 30.03
N HIS A 85 10.18 -27.01 30.03
CA HIS A 85 10.35 -28.10 30.98
C HIS A 85 10.91 -27.49 32.26
N HIS A 86 10.04 -27.23 33.23
CA HIS A 86 10.46 -26.87 34.58
C HIS A 86 10.70 -28.17 35.37
N PRO A 87 11.81 -28.30 36.12
CA PRO A 87 12.02 -29.41 37.05
C PRO A 87 11.07 -29.36 38.25
#